data_AF-A0A950H2S5-F1
#
_entry.id   AF-A0A950H2S5-F1
#
_cell.length_a   1.000
_cell.length_b   1.000
_cell.length_c   1.000
_cell.angle_alpha   90.00
_cell.angle_beta   90.00
_cell.angle_gamma   90.00
#
_symmetry.space_group_name_H-M   'P 1'
#
loop_
_entity.id
_entity.type
_entity.pdbx_description
1 polymer ?
#
loop_
_entity_poly.entity_id
_entity_poly.type
_entity_poly.pdbx_seq_one_letter_code
_entity_poly.pdbx_strand_id
1 'polypeptide(L)' 'FDLYVKTVGSERMLKLTDRPSPWISPAWSPDGTQIAFARWGQGDGGIFMVPLLAGPSEDWRAPGPGTSRSCK' A
#
# COMPACT_ATOMS: atom_id res chain seq x y z
N PHE A 1 14.66 -1.21 -7.97
CA PHE A 1 14.19 -2.48 -7.38
C PHE A 1 12.68 -2.57 -7.54
N ASP A 2 12.16 -3.78 -7.75
CA ASP A 2 10.74 -4.07 -7.86
C ASP A 2 10.32 -4.99 -6.71
N LEU A 3 9.23 -4.65 -6.03
CA LEU A 3 8.64 -5.44 -4.96
C LEU A 3 7.46 -6.25 -5.49
N TYR A 4 7.52 -7.56 -5.25
CA TYR A 4 6.48 -8.51 -5.60
C TYR A 4 6.02 -9.28 -4.38
N VAL A 5 4.74 -9.62 -4.34
CA VAL A 5 4.14 -10.48 -3.33
C VAL A 5 3.52 -11.69 -4.00
N LYS A 6 3.72 -12.86 -3.39
CA LYS A 6 3.13 -14.12 -3.83
C LYS A 6 2.55 -14.83 -2.62
N THR A 7 1.32 -15.33 -2.77
CA THR A 7 0.70 -16.21 -1.78
C THR A 7 1.26 -17.62 -1.94
N VAL A 8 1.67 -18.25 -0.84
CA VAL A 8 2.19 -19.63 -0.85
C VAL A 8 1.07 -20.58 -1.32
N GLY A 9 1.34 -21.37 -2.35
CA GLY A 9 0.35 -22.27 -2.98
C GLY A 9 -0.50 -21.64 -4.10
N SER A 10 -0.36 -20.34 -4.35
CA SER A 10 -0.97 -19.67 -5.52
C SER A 10 0.10 -19.38 -6.58
N GLU A 11 -0.25 -19.49 -7.86
CA GLU A 11 0.63 -19.05 -8.95
C GLU A 11 0.58 -17.54 -9.20
N ARG A 12 -0.42 -16.86 -8.62
CA ARG A 12 -0.60 -15.42 -8.78
C ARG A 12 0.45 -14.64 -8.01
N MET A 13 1.17 -13.77 -8.73
CA MET A 13 2.15 -12.83 -8.19
C MET A 13 1.62 -11.41 -8.40
N LEU A 14 1.61 -10.61 -7.34
CA LEU A 14 1.16 -9.23 -7.36
C LEU A 14 2.38 -8.31 -7.34
N LYS A 15 2.51 -7.47 -8.36
CA LYS A 15 3.51 -6.40 -8.39
C LYS A 15 2.99 -5.22 -7.57
N LEU A 16 3.73 -4.81 -6.54
CA LEU A 16 3.35 -3.71 -5.65
C LEU A 16 4.01 -2.38 -5.98
N THR A 17 4.95 -2.40 -6.94
CA THR A 17 5.76 -1.23 -7.30
C THR A 17 5.48 -0.86 -8.75
N ASP A 18 4.96 0.35 -8.94
CA ASP A 18 4.71 0.90 -10.26
C ASP A 18 5.95 1.61 -10.83
N ARG A 19 6.79 2.19 -9.94
CA ARG A 19 7.94 3.01 -10.32
C ARG A 19 9.25 2.47 -9.78
N PRO A 20 10.37 2.68 -10.51
CA PRO A 20 11.69 2.29 -10.05
C PRO A 20 12.08 3.11 -8.81
N SER A 21 12.38 2.41 -7.71
CA SER A 21 12.91 3.02 -6.48
C SER A 21 14.30 2.43 -6.15
N PRO A 22 15.26 3.26 -5.72
CA PRO A 22 16.59 2.80 -5.32
C PRO A 22 16.59 2.11 -3.95
N TRP A 23 15.59 2.39 -3.09
CA TRP A 23 15.46 1.75 -1.78
C TRP A 23 14.01 1.39 -1.49
N ILE A 24 13.78 0.14 -1.08
CA ILE A 24 12.49 -0.38 -0.66
C ILE A 24 12.68 -1.25 0.59
N SER A 25 11.87 -1.03 1.63
CA SER A 25 11.86 -1.84 2.85
C SER A 25 10.44 -2.32 3.15
N PRO A 26 10.12 -3.61 2.90
CA PRO A 26 8.80 -4.18 3.18
C PRO A 26 8.68 -4.75 4.59
N ALA A 27 7.46 -4.74 5.13
CA ALA A 27 7.07 -5.38 6.39
C ALA A 27 5.64 -5.94 6.26
N TRP A 28 5.45 -7.18 6.69
CA TRP A 28 4.14 -7.84 6.67
C TRP A 28 3.33 -7.56 7.93
N SER A 29 2.01 -7.48 7.79
CA SER A 29 1.13 -7.54 8.94
C SER A 29 1.21 -8.94 9.59
N PRO A 30 1.14 -9.05 10.93
CA PRO A 30 1.20 -10.34 11.61
C PRO A 30 0.07 -11.30 11.18
N ASP A 31 -1.07 -10.74 10.82
CA ASP A 31 -2.24 -11.44 10.29
C ASP A 31 -2.11 -11.83 8.80
N GLY A 32 -1.07 -11.37 8.09
CA GLY A 32 -0.82 -11.70 6.69
C GLY A 32 -1.80 -11.07 5.70
N THR A 33 -2.70 -10.19 6.14
CA THR A 33 -3.70 -9.57 5.28
C THR A 33 -3.20 -8.33 4.56
N GLN A 34 -2.08 -7.74 5.00
CA GLN A 34 -1.54 -6.50 4.46
C GLN A 34 -0.01 -6.51 4.45
N ILE A 35 0.57 -5.68 3.60
CA ILE A 35 2.00 -5.40 3.55
C ILE A 35 2.23 -3.89 3.53
N ALA A 36 3.09 -3.42 4.42
CA ALA A 36 3.60 -2.06 4.41
C ALA A 36 4.96 -2.03 3.71
N PHE A 37 5.24 -1.01 2.92
CA PHE A 37 6.60 -0.78 2.42
C PHE A 37 6.95 0.69 2.41
N ALA A 38 8.18 0.99 2.84
CA ALA A 38 8.77 2.31 2.67
C ALA A 38 9.53 2.33 1.35
N ARG A 39 9.31 3.35 0.53
CA ARG A 39 10.16 3.65 -0.62
C ARG A 39 10.88 4.97 -0.40
N TRP A 40 12.14 5.05 -0.81
CA TRP A 40 12.92 6.28 -0.78
C TRP A 40 13.61 6.49 -2.12
N GLY A 41 13.52 7.70 -2.67
CA GLY A 41 14.04 8.04 -3.99
C GLY A 41 13.79 9.51 -4.34
N GLN A 42 14.34 9.95 -5.47
CA GLN A 42 14.20 11.33 -5.95
C GLN A 42 12.72 11.66 -6.25
N GLY A 43 12.09 12.41 -5.34
CA GLY A 43 10.80 13.06 -5.55
C GLY A 43 9.54 12.34 -5.06
N ASP A 44 9.61 11.08 -4.62
CA ASP A 44 8.39 10.30 -4.32
C ASP A 44 8.58 9.30 -3.16
N GLY A 45 9.38 9.67 -2.16
CA GLY A 45 9.60 8.87 -0.96
C GLY A 45 8.38 8.89 -0.02
N GLY A 46 7.99 7.73 0.50
CA GLY A 46 6.81 7.61 1.37
C GLY A 46 6.60 6.20 1.92
N ILE A 47 5.64 6.09 2.84
CA ILE A 47 5.18 4.82 3.40
C ILE A 47 3.88 4.45 2.71
N PHE A 48 3.83 3.24 2.16
CA PHE A 48 2.68 2.71 1.44
C PHE A 48 2.19 1.45 2.14
N MET A 49 0.87 1.29 2.23
CA MET A 49 0.23 0.08 2.75
C MET A 49 -0.63 -0.52 1.66
N VAL A 50 -0.49 -1.83 1.46
CA VAL A 50 -1.27 -2.57 0.46
C VAL A 50 -2.00 -3.72 1.16
N PRO A 51 -3.34 -3.68 1.21
CA PRO A 51 -4.12 -4.85 1.58
C PRO A 51 -4.05 -5.91 0.49
N LEU A 52 -3.98 -7.17 0.89
CA LEU A 52 -3.87 -8.33 -0.02
C LEU A 52 -5.20 -9.05 -0.20
N LEU A 53 -6.14 -8.83 0.73
CA LEU A 53 -7.52 -9.34 0.68
C LEU A 53 -8.50 -8.40 -0.02
N ALA A 54 -8.17 -7.11 -0.08
CA ALA A 54 -8.87 -6.15 -0.93
C ALA A 54 -8.04 -5.95 -2.20
N GLY A 55 -8.69 -5.94 -3.36
CA GLY A 55 -8.01 -5.72 -4.64
C GLY A 55 -7.19 -4.43 -4.69
N PRO A 56 -6.38 -4.25 -5.75
CA PRO A 56 -5.42 -3.15 -5.83
C PRO A 56 -6.11 -1.80 -5.59
N SER A 57 -5.71 -1.15 -4.50
CA SER A 57 -5.93 0.26 -4.19
C SER A 57 -7.38 0.72 -4.32
N GLU A 58 -8.18 0.44 -3.30
CA GLU A 58 -9.25 1.37 -2.96
C GLU A 58 -8.57 2.66 -2.48
N ASP A 59 -8.64 3.68 -3.33
CA ASP A 59 -8.27 5.07 -3.08
C ASP A 59 -8.72 5.48 -1.68
N TRP A 60 -7.80 5.43 -0.71
CA TRP A 60 -7.99 6.11 0.57
C TRP A 60 -7.77 7.60 0.34
N ARG A 61 -8.73 8.25 -0.31
CA ARG A 61 -8.98 9.66 -0.03
C ARG A 61 -9.35 9.72 1.44
N ALA A 62 -8.50 10.36 2.23
CA ALA A 62 -8.82 10.73 3.60
C ALA A 62 -10.25 11.27 3.66
N PRO A 63 -11.07 10.93 4.67
CA PRO A 63 -12.33 11.61 4.87
C PRO A 63 -12.02 13.11 4.95
N GLY A 64 -12.49 13.87 3.96
CA GLY A 64 -12.31 15.31 3.91
C GLY A 64 -12.79 15.95 5.21
N PRO A 65 -12.21 17.10 5.61
CA PRO A 65 -12.56 17.75 6.87
C PRO A 65 -14.07 18.02 6.89
N GLY A 66 -14.66 17.66 8.04
CA GLY A 66 -16.07 17.44 8.24
C GLY A 66 -16.99 18.50 7.63
N THR A 67 -17.97 18.03 6.87
CA THR A 67 -19.19 18.77 6.62
C THR A 67 -19.83 19.08 7.97
N SER A 68 -19.80 20.37 8.34
CA SER A 68 -20.52 20.94 9.47
C SER A 68 -21.99 20.50 9.41
N ARG A 69 -22.39 19.65 10.35
CA ARG A 69 -23.81 19.48 10.69
C ARG A 69 -24.18 20.64 11.60
N SER A 70 -24.73 21.70 11.00
CA SER A 70 -25.52 22.67 11.73
C SER A 70 -26.75 21.95 12.31
N CYS A 71 -26.80 21.84 13.63
CA CYS A 71 -28.02 21.55 14.36
C CYS A 71 -28.48 22.87 15.00
N LYS A 72 -29.80 23.04 15.05
CA LYS A 72 -30.59 24.25 15.41
C LYS A 72 -30.04 25.12 16.54
#